data_AF-A0A932W2R5-F1
#
_entry.id   AF-A0A932W2R5-F1
#
_cell.length_a   1.000
_cell.length_b   1.000
_cell.length_c   1.000
_cell.angle_alpha   90.00
_cell.angle_beta   90.00
_cell.angle_gamma   90.00
#
_symmetry.space_group_name_H-M   'P 1'
#
loop_
_entity.id
_entity.type
_entity.pdbx_description
1 polymer ?
#
loop_
_entity_poly.entity_id
_entity_poly.type
_entity_poly.pdbx_seq_one_letter_code
_entity_poly.pdbx_strand_id
1 'polypeptide(L)'
;MKHRILLVEDDAASRELVTDWLGLEGYGTRAAGDLATAQSALAQPSPDAVLLDVNLGNEDGLALAVWMRRQPGLARIPIIAVTAHAMPLTASAPSSRSAATTSPKRWISSCCTPASIAGWAGQAAS
;
A
#
# COMPACT_ATOMS: atom_id res chain seq x y z
N MET A 1 -13.18 12.87 -15.93
CA MET A 1 -12.31 11.68 -16.09
C MET A 1 -12.43 10.86 -14.82
N LYS A 2 -12.63 9.54 -14.88
CA LYS A 2 -12.70 8.70 -13.67
C LYS A 2 -11.29 8.43 -13.17
N HIS A 3 -11.02 8.69 -11.88
CA HIS A 3 -9.77 8.30 -11.25
C HIS A 3 -9.66 6.77 -11.22
N ARG A 4 -8.49 6.24 -11.54
CA ARG A 4 -8.22 4.81 -11.66
C ARG A 4 -7.53 4.28 -10.42
N ILE A 5 -8.14 3.30 -9.78
CA ILE A 5 -7.61 2.65 -8.57
C ILE A 5 -7.24 1.22 -8.93
N LEU A 6 -6.04 0.79 -8.55
CA LEU A 6 -5.66 -0.61 -8.55
C LEU A 6 -5.94 -1.19 -7.16
N LEU A 7 -6.79 -2.20 -7.08
CA LEU A 7 -7.07 -2.98 -5.88
C LEU A 7 -6.24 -4.27 -5.92
N VAL A 8 -5.52 -4.57 -4.85
CA VAL A 8 -4.73 -5.80 -4.66
C VAL A 8 -5.27 -6.51 -3.42
N GLU A 9 -5.99 -7.61 -3.65
CA GLU A 9 -6.77 -8.34 -2.64
C GLU A 9 -6.93 -9.81 -3.09
N ASP A 10 -6.49 -10.76 -2.27
CA ASP A 10 -6.49 -12.19 -2.62
C ASP A 10 -7.87 -12.82 -2.46
N ASP A 11 -8.64 -12.40 -1.46
CA ASP A 11 -10.00 -12.88 -1.27
C ASP A 11 -10.96 -12.32 -2.34
N ALA A 12 -11.55 -13.22 -3.13
CA ALA A 12 -12.46 -12.85 -4.20
C ALA A 12 -13.71 -12.10 -3.69
N ALA A 13 -14.23 -12.47 -2.50
CA ALA A 13 -15.42 -11.83 -1.94
C ALA A 13 -15.13 -10.40 -1.50
N SER A 14 -14.03 -10.20 -0.74
CA SER A 14 -13.56 -8.87 -0.34
C SER A 14 -13.22 -8.01 -1.55
N ARG A 15 -12.58 -8.59 -2.57
CA ARG A 15 -12.22 -7.89 -3.82
C ARG A 15 -13.44 -7.40 -4.59
N GLU A 16 -14.48 -8.21 -4.72
CA GLU A 16 -15.74 -7.85 -5.38
C GLU A 16 -16.43 -6.70 -4.64
N LEU A 17 -16.58 -6.84 -3.32
CA LEU A 17 -17.21 -5.83 -2.46
C LEU A 17 -16.53 -4.46 -2.58
N VAL A 18 -15.20 -4.41 -2.51
CA VAL A 18 -14.45 -3.15 -2.61
C VAL A 18 -14.51 -2.58 -4.04
N THR A 19 -14.46 -3.45 -5.05
CA THR A 19 -14.58 -3.03 -6.46
C THR A 19 -15.92 -2.36 -6.74
N ASP A 20 -17.01 -2.97 -6.27
CA ASP A 20 -18.37 -2.43 -6.42
C ASP A 20 -18.52 -1.12 -5.66
N TRP A 21 -18.02 -1.05 -4.42
CA TRP A 21 -18.07 0.16 -3.63
C TRP A 21 -17.33 1.33 -4.30
N LEU A 22 -16.11 1.10 -4.80
CA LEU A 22 -15.37 2.12 -5.56
C LEU A 22 -16.07 2.50 -6.87
N GLY A 23 -16.74 1.55 -7.52
CA GLY A 23 -17.53 1.79 -8.73
C GLY A 23 -18.74 2.70 -8.47
N LEU A 24 -19.43 2.52 -7.35
CA LEU A 24 -20.55 3.37 -6.91
C LEU A 24 -20.10 4.81 -6.65
N GLU A 25 -18.91 4.99 -6.07
CA GLU A 25 -18.26 6.30 -5.86
C GLU A 25 -17.72 6.93 -7.17
N GLY A 26 -17.86 6.24 -8.31
CA GLY A 26 -17.50 6.75 -9.63
C GLY A 26 -16.05 6.54 -10.04
N TYR A 27 -15.27 5.75 -9.27
CA TYR A 27 -13.90 5.38 -9.63
C TYR A 27 -13.88 4.27 -10.70
N GLY A 28 -12.78 4.21 -11.45
CA GLY A 28 -12.47 3.07 -12.32
C GLY A 28 -11.55 2.11 -11.59
N THR A 29 -12.00 0.91 -11.29
CA THR A 29 -11.20 -0.05 -10.51
C THR A 29 -10.62 -1.14 -11.41
N ARG A 30 -9.34 -1.45 -11.25
CA ARG A 30 -8.73 -2.70 -11.70
C ARG A 30 -8.39 -3.53 -10.48
N ALA A 31 -8.69 -4.82 -10.52
CA ALA A 31 -8.46 -5.69 -9.38
C ALA A 31 -7.41 -6.77 -9.72
N ALA A 32 -6.55 -7.07 -8.77
CA ALA A 32 -5.49 -8.08 -8.84
C ALA A 32 -5.59 -8.99 -7.59
N GLY A 33 -5.39 -10.29 -7.79
CA GLY A 33 -5.51 -11.30 -6.74
C GLY A 33 -4.19 -11.75 -6.12
N ASP A 34 -3.08 -11.34 -6.71
CA ASP A 34 -1.73 -11.75 -6.33
C ASP A 34 -0.73 -10.67 -6.76
N LEU A 35 0.53 -10.80 -6.32
CA LEU A 35 1.58 -9.84 -6.66
C LEU A 35 1.88 -9.78 -8.17
N ALA A 36 1.81 -10.92 -8.88
CA ALA A 36 2.16 -11.01 -10.29
C ALA A 36 1.16 -10.28 -11.19
N THR A 37 -0.14 -10.48 -10.91
CA THR A 37 -1.25 -9.79 -11.57
C THR A 37 -1.25 -8.30 -11.22
N ALA A 38 -0.89 -7.93 -9.98
CA ALA A 38 -0.73 -6.52 -9.60
C ALA A 38 0.40 -5.82 -10.35
N GLN A 39 1.58 -6.45 -10.45
CA GLN A 39 2.71 -5.94 -11.23
C GLN A 39 2.36 -5.78 -12.71
N SER A 40 1.64 -6.77 -13.27
CA SER A 40 1.17 -6.71 -14.65
C SER A 40 0.15 -5.58 -14.85
N ALA A 41 -0.76 -5.37 -13.90
CA ALA A 41 -1.75 -4.30 -13.96
C ALA A 41 -1.14 -2.90 -13.84
N LEU A 42 0.00 -2.77 -13.14
CA LEU A 42 0.78 -1.54 -13.04
C LEU A 42 1.52 -1.18 -14.35
N ALA A 43 1.69 -2.14 -15.26
CA ALA A 43 2.47 -1.95 -16.47
C ALA A 43 1.82 -1.05 -17.54
N GLN A 44 0.47 -0.97 -17.63
CA GLN A 44 -0.28 0.05 -18.40
C GLN A 44 -1.82 -0.18 -18.44
N PRO A 45 -2.64 0.89 -18.43
CA PRO A 45 -2.34 2.27 -18.04
C PRO A 45 -2.07 2.38 -16.52
N SER A 46 -1.20 3.33 -16.13
CA SER A 46 -0.85 3.55 -14.72
C SER A 46 -2.06 4.02 -13.91
N PRO A 47 -2.31 3.44 -12.72
CA PRO A 47 -3.36 3.89 -11.83
C PRO A 47 -3.00 5.23 -11.16
N ASP A 48 -4.01 5.94 -10.68
CA ASP A 48 -3.87 7.16 -9.87
C ASP A 48 -3.58 6.82 -8.41
N ALA A 49 -4.02 5.66 -7.93
CA ALA A 49 -3.75 5.14 -6.59
C ALA A 49 -3.76 3.60 -6.56
N VAL A 50 -3.07 3.02 -5.57
CA VAL A 50 -3.11 1.57 -5.28
C VAL A 50 -3.70 1.36 -3.90
N LEU A 51 -4.75 0.56 -3.80
CA LEU A 51 -5.28 -0.01 -2.57
C LEU A 51 -4.70 -1.41 -2.43
N LEU A 52 -3.94 -1.63 -1.36
CA LEU A 52 -3.15 -2.83 -1.15
C LEU A 52 -3.55 -3.47 0.17
N ASP A 53 -4.07 -4.70 0.16
CA ASP A 53 -4.09 -5.49 1.38
C ASP A 53 -2.66 -5.90 1.75
N VAL A 54 -2.31 -5.68 3.01
CA VAL A 54 -1.05 -6.15 3.58
C VAL A 54 -1.04 -7.66 3.74
N ASN A 55 -2.21 -8.27 3.99
CA ASN A 55 -2.35 -9.70 4.20
C ASN A 55 -2.80 -10.42 2.92
N LEU A 56 -1.94 -10.43 1.91
CA LEU A 56 -2.20 -11.06 0.61
C LEU A 56 -1.99 -12.58 0.66
N GLY A 57 -2.71 -13.26 1.55
CA GLY A 57 -2.59 -14.70 1.79
C GLY A 57 -1.17 -15.15 2.14
N ASN A 58 -0.48 -15.76 1.16
CA ASN A 58 0.88 -16.27 1.29
C ASN A 58 1.97 -15.25 0.88
N GLU A 59 1.59 -14.13 0.28
CA GLU A 59 2.52 -13.12 -0.23
C GLU A 59 2.56 -11.88 0.69
N ASP A 60 3.73 -11.25 0.79
CA ASP A 60 3.87 -9.99 1.51
C ASP A 60 3.46 -8.82 0.60
N GLY A 61 2.28 -8.26 0.82
CA GLY A 61 1.80 -7.08 0.09
C GLY A 61 2.78 -5.90 0.14
N LEU A 62 3.55 -5.77 1.23
CA LEU A 62 4.57 -4.72 1.36
C LEU A 62 5.71 -4.89 0.34
N ALA A 63 6.00 -6.11 -0.11
CA ALA A 63 6.97 -6.37 -1.17
C ALA A 63 6.55 -5.68 -2.48
N LEU A 64 5.25 -5.59 -2.78
CA LEU A 64 4.74 -4.82 -3.92
C LEU A 64 5.09 -3.34 -3.79
N ALA A 65 4.88 -2.77 -2.60
CA ALA A 65 5.15 -1.36 -2.36
C ALA A 65 6.64 -1.05 -2.53
N VAL A 66 7.53 -1.91 -2.02
CA VAL A 66 8.98 -1.78 -2.22
C VAL A 66 9.34 -1.88 -3.70
N TRP A 67 8.77 -2.85 -4.42
CA TRP A 67 8.99 -2.99 -5.86
C TRP A 67 8.54 -1.73 -6.62
N MET A 68 7.34 -1.22 -6.35
CA MET A 68 6.79 -0.01 -6.98
C MET A 68 7.69 1.21 -6.79
N ARG A 69 8.30 1.37 -5.60
CA ARG A 69 9.22 2.49 -5.33
C ARG A 69 10.52 2.42 -6.12
N ARG A 70 10.90 1.23 -6.60
CA ARG A 70 12.08 1.04 -7.48
C ARG A 70 11.76 1.25 -8.95
N GLN A 71 10.49 1.28 -9.35
CA GLN A 71 10.09 1.44 -10.74
C GLN A 71 9.95 2.92 -11.13
N PRO A 72 10.65 3.38 -12.19
CA PRO A 72 10.46 4.72 -12.73
C PRO A 72 9.00 4.96 -13.11
N GLY A 73 8.40 6.04 -12.61
CA GLY A 73 7.01 6.40 -12.91
C GLY A 73 5.94 5.83 -11.95
N LEU A 74 6.21 4.70 -11.28
CA LEU A 74 5.32 4.15 -10.24
C LEU A 74 5.65 4.67 -8.84
N ALA A 75 6.90 5.13 -8.62
CA ALA A 75 7.37 5.61 -7.33
C ALA A 75 6.57 6.79 -6.75
N ARG A 76 5.85 7.56 -7.59
CA ARG A 76 4.99 8.68 -7.17
C ARG A 76 3.55 8.29 -6.86
N ILE A 77 3.14 7.07 -7.21
CA ILE A 77 1.76 6.63 -7.03
C ILE A 77 1.50 6.43 -5.53
N PRO A 78 0.43 7.00 -4.97
CA PRO A 78 0.06 6.77 -3.58
C PRO A 78 -0.37 5.31 -3.40
N ILE A 79 0.12 4.71 -2.32
CA ILE A 79 -0.22 3.35 -1.90
C ILE A 79 -0.97 3.48 -0.58
N ILE A 80 -2.22 3.05 -0.56
CA ILE A 80 -3.06 2.99 0.63
C ILE A 80 -3.07 1.54 1.09
N ALA A 81 -2.37 1.27 2.18
CA ALA A 81 -2.34 -0.06 2.79
C ALA A 81 -3.62 -0.27 3.61
N VAL A 82 -4.38 -1.29 3.27
CA VAL A 82 -5.52 -1.77 4.04
C VAL A 82 -5.01 -2.90 4.93
N THR A 83 -5.32 -2.82 6.22
CA THR A 83 -5.02 -3.92 7.16
C THR A 83 -6.30 -4.24 7.91
N ALA A 84 -6.81 -5.46 7.78
CA ALA A 84 -7.86 -5.96 8.66
C ALA A 84 -7.27 -6.40 10.00
N HIS A 85 -6.50 -5.53 10.67
CA HIS A 85 -6.30 -5.70 12.11
C HIS A 85 -7.52 -5.11 12.80
N ALA A 86 -8.46 -5.98 13.15
CA ALA A 86 -9.45 -5.67 14.18
C ALA A 86 -8.67 -5.33 15.45
N MET A 87 -8.45 -4.03 15.71
CA MET A 87 -8.02 -3.58 17.02
C MET A 87 -9.11 -4.02 17.99
N PRO A 88 -8.84 -4.88 18.99
CA PRO A 88 -9.83 -5.18 19.99
C PRO A 88 -10.22 -3.84 20.63
N LEU A 89 -11.51 -3.50 20.64
CA LEU A 89 -12.06 -2.32 21.34
C LEU A 89 -11.91 -2.42 22.88
N THR A 90 -11.10 -3.35 23.38
CA THR A 90 -10.69 -3.45 24.78
C THR A 90 -9.28 -2.89 24.92
N ALA A 91 -9.19 -1.58 25.09
CA ALA A 91 -7.99 -0.94 25.60
C ALA A 91 -7.82 -1.28 27.10
N SER A 92 -7.34 -2.47 27.42
CA SER A 92 -6.60 -2.65 28.68
C SER A 92 -5.17 -2.17 28.43
N ALA A 93 -4.78 -1.11 29.12
CA ALA A 93 -3.47 -0.48 28.98
C ALA A 93 -2.31 -1.50 29.07
N PRO A 94 -1.26 -1.40 28.23
CA PRO A 94 -0.14 -2.32 28.29
C PRO A 94 0.70 -2.05 29.54
N SER A 95 0.73 -3.01 30.47
CA SER A 95 1.71 -3.04 31.56
C SER A 95 3.09 -3.40 31.01
N SER A 96 4.05 -2.54 31.32
CA SER A 96 5.49 -2.65 31.08
C SER A 96 6.08 -4.06 30.86
N ARG A 97 6.73 -4.25 29.70
CA ARG A 97 8.15 -4.64 29.62
C ARG A 97 8.68 -4.58 28.19
N SER A 98 9.94 -4.18 28.11
CA SER A 98 10.79 -4.02 26.94
C SER A 98 10.89 -5.31 26.11
N ALA A 99 10.69 -5.18 24.80
CA ALA A 99 11.31 -6.02 23.79
C ALA A 99 11.58 -5.16 22.56
N ALA A 100 12.85 -4.87 22.32
CA ALA A 100 13.32 -4.27 21.09
C ALA A 100 12.93 -5.18 19.91
N THR A 101 12.13 -4.67 18.99
CA THR A 101 11.99 -5.25 17.65
C THR A 101 11.94 -4.08 16.67
N THR A 102 12.97 -4.00 15.83
CA THR A 102 13.17 -3.02 14.78
C THR A 102 11.90 -2.89 13.95
N SER A 103 11.17 -1.80 14.17
CA SER A 103 9.84 -1.59 13.61
C SER A 103 9.97 -0.82 12.28
N PRO A 104 9.51 -1.37 11.14
CA PRO A 104 9.44 -0.63 9.86
C PRO A 104 8.48 0.57 9.89
N LYS A 105 7.70 0.68 10.97
CA LYS A 105 6.58 1.63 11.16
C LYS A 105 6.99 3.11 11.16
N ARG A 106 8.27 3.44 11.26
CA ARG A 106 8.75 4.83 11.23
C ARG A 106 8.77 5.44 9.82
N TRP A 107 8.65 4.63 8.77
CA TRP A 107 8.76 5.09 7.38
C TRP A 107 7.44 5.67 6.82
N ILE A 108 6.29 5.08 7.17
CA ILE A 108 4.97 5.50 6.66
C ILE A 108 4.64 6.95 7.06
N SER A 109 5.09 7.39 8.24
CA SER A 109 4.87 8.75 8.73
C SER A 109 5.82 9.79 8.13
N SER A 110 6.96 9.37 7.55
CA SER A 110 8.01 10.30 7.10
C SER A 110 7.87 10.73 5.63
N CYS A 111 7.04 10.07 4.82
CA CYS A 111 6.83 10.44 3.42
C CYS A 111 5.71 11.47 3.20
N CYS A 112 4.99 11.87 4.26
CA CYS A 112 3.82 12.75 4.15
C CYS A 112 4.08 14.23 4.45
N THR A 113 5.33 14.66 4.70
CA THR A 113 5.66 16.09 4.88
C THR A 113 6.38 16.68 3.66
N PRO A 114 5.94 17.84 3.11
CA PRO A 114 6.58 18.50 1.97
C PRO A 114 8.04 18.94 2.21
N ALA A 115 8.52 18.88 3.46
CA ALA A 115 9.77 19.51 3.88
C ALA A 115 11.04 18.64 3.73
N SER A 116 10.94 17.36 3.33
CA SER A 116 12.11 16.46 3.35
C SER A 116 12.83 16.26 2.01
N ILE A 117 12.46 17.02 0.96
CA ILE A 117 13.01 16.86 -0.40
C ILE A 117 14.40 17.51 -0.57
N ALA A 118 14.83 18.39 0.35
CA ALA A 118 16.10 19.12 0.20
C ALA A 118 17.35 18.40 0.78
N GLY A 119 17.19 17.29 1.51
CA GLY A 119 18.29 16.72 2.29
C GLY A 119 19.03 15.51 1.70
N TRP A 120 18.60 14.95 0.56
CA TRP A 120 19.02 13.59 0.17
C TRP A 120 19.71 13.48 -1.20
N ALA A 121 20.29 14.58 -1.69
CA ALA A 121 21.14 14.59 -2.88
C ALA A 121 22.63 14.38 -2.58
N GLY A 122 23.01 14.02 -1.33
CA GLY A 122 24.40 14.09 -0.88
C GLY A 122 25.15 12.78 -0.62
N GLN A 123 24.54 11.58 -0.74
CA GLN A 123 25.21 10.34 -0.36
C GLN A 123 24.94 9.20 -1.36
N ALA A 124 25.46 9.36 -2.56
CA ALA A 124 25.73 8.26 -3.48
C ALA A 124 26.98 8.59 -4.32
N ALA A 125 28.11 8.72 -3.63
CA ALA A 125 29.44 8.69 -4.25
C ALA A 125 30.46 8.21 -3.21
N SER A 126 30.65 6.89 -3.14
CA SER A 126 31.92 6.18 -2.95
C SER A 126 31.65 4.68 -2.94
#